data_AF-A0A7C4ZVN4-F1
#
_entry.id   AF-A0A7C4ZVN4-F1
#
_cell.length_a   1.000
_cell.length_b   1.000
_cell.length_c   1.000
_cell.angle_alpha   90.00
_cell.angle_beta   90.00
_cell.angle_gamma   90.00
#
_symmetry.space_group_name_H-M   'P 1'
#
loop_
_entity.id
_entity.type
_entity.pdbx_description
1 polymer ?
#
loop_
_entity_poly.entity_id
_entity_poly.type
_entity_poly.pdbx_seq_one_letter_code
_entity_poly.pdbx_strand_id
1 'polypeptide(L)'
;MRSFGRVDFVLAQRDKIGKTIEDFVILEVMAVSTTGTGQIIRSMLDVLNNTNNASKKYGINFRQVISRLIVQGLVKAEACEAWQKSMIWAVQDVFFNYVVKTTKLNLEKLSDIPDESYKKYPVIFHVYQHIFNEATKMYNLKLSAAYGGTIQDVMGMLQGSSIPKLETVQKAIEMQVIKNNLIIL
;
A
#
# COMPACT_ATOMS: atom_id res chain seq x y z
N MET A 1 -0.94 4.66 -24.68
CA MET A 1 -1.14 4.88 -23.23
C MET A 1 -2.31 4.12 -22.60
N ARG A 2 -3.37 3.69 -23.34
CA ARG A 2 -4.51 2.97 -22.73
C ARG A 2 -4.14 1.70 -21.93
N SER A 3 -3.04 1.03 -22.27
CA SER A 3 -2.57 -0.18 -21.57
C SER A 3 -1.75 0.08 -20.30
N PHE A 4 -1.11 1.25 -20.17
CA PHE A 4 -0.22 1.59 -19.05
C PHE A 4 -0.99 2.18 -17.84
N GLY A 5 -2.20 2.69 -18.09
CA GLY A 5 -3.01 3.36 -17.08
C GLY A 5 -2.58 4.81 -16.83
N ARG A 6 -3.25 5.44 -15.86
CA ARG A 6 -2.92 6.79 -15.39
C ARG A 6 -1.84 6.70 -14.33
N VAL A 7 -0.91 7.66 -14.35
CA VAL A 7 0.05 7.91 -13.27
C VAL A 7 -0.44 9.05 -12.40
N ASP A 8 -0.21 8.98 -11.09
CA ASP A 8 -0.59 10.05 -10.17
C ASP A 8 0.30 11.27 -10.35
N PHE A 9 1.62 11.06 -10.29
CA PHE A 9 2.62 12.11 -10.44
C PHE A 9 3.83 11.63 -11.25
N VAL A 10 4.47 12.57 -11.94
CA VAL A 10 5.77 12.37 -12.59
C VAL A 10 6.69 13.49 -12.13
N LEU A 11 7.82 13.13 -11.54
CA LEU A 11 8.89 14.08 -11.25
C LEU A 11 9.88 13.97 -12.40
N ALA A 12 10.07 15.07 -13.13
CA ALA A 12 10.94 15.10 -14.30
C ALA A 12 12.09 16.08 -14.08
N GLN A 13 13.32 15.60 -14.28
CA GLN A 13 14.49 16.45 -14.44
C GLN A 13 14.48 17.01 -15.86
N ARG A 14 14.69 18.32 -15.97
CA ARG A 14 14.83 19.01 -17.25
C ARG A 14 16.26 19.49 -17.43
N ASP A 15 16.63 19.70 -18.69
CA ASP A 15 17.85 20.41 -19.05
C ASP A 15 17.86 21.83 -18.47
N LYS A 16 19.03 22.47 -18.45
CA LYS A 16 19.22 23.81 -17.86
C LYS A 16 18.31 24.90 -18.44
N ILE A 17 17.81 24.68 -19.66
CA ILE A 17 16.98 25.64 -20.40
C ILE A 17 15.49 25.22 -20.35
N GLY A 18 15.16 24.07 -19.75
CA GLY A 18 13.81 23.61 -19.48
C GLY A 18 13.04 23.06 -20.69
N LYS A 19 13.72 22.78 -21.81
CA LYS A 19 13.15 22.33 -23.08
C LYS A 19 13.04 20.82 -23.20
N THR A 20 13.94 20.06 -22.60
CA THR A 20 13.97 18.59 -22.73
C THR A 20 13.94 17.92 -21.36
N ILE A 21 13.27 16.76 -21.29
CA ILE A 21 13.29 15.89 -20.12
C ILE A 21 14.53 15.01 -20.21
N GLU A 22 15.44 15.13 -19.24
CA GLU A 22 16.66 14.33 -19.15
C GLU A 22 16.41 13.01 -18.40
N ASP A 23 15.62 13.09 -17.33
CA ASP A 23 15.28 11.96 -16.49
C ASP A 23 13.89 12.14 -15.85
N PHE A 24 13.28 11.05 -15.41
CA PHE A 24 12.04 11.11 -14.66
C PHE A 24 11.85 9.90 -13.75
N VAL A 25 11.04 10.10 -12.71
CA VAL A 25 10.54 9.05 -11.83
C VAL A 25 9.03 9.18 -11.72
N ILE A 26 8.35 8.04 -11.74
CA ILE A 26 6.91 7.97 -11.52
C ILE A 26 6.66 7.90 -10.01
N LEU A 27 5.70 8.66 -9.51
CA LEU A 27 5.27 8.60 -8.12
C LEU A 27 3.78 8.25 -8.09
N GLU A 28 3.46 7.15 -7.44
CA GLU A 28 2.12 6.66 -7.16
C GLU A 28 1.83 6.78 -5.67
N VAL A 29 0.62 7.25 -5.32
CA VAL A 29 0.22 7.40 -3.92
C VAL A 29 -0.89 6.40 -3.63
N MET A 30 -0.66 5.48 -2.69
CA MET A 30 -1.67 4.49 -2.32
C MET A 30 -2.07 4.64 -0.85
N ALA A 31 -3.27 5.19 -0.65
CA ALA A 31 -3.97 5.18 0.62
C ALA A 31 -4.86 3.94 0.75
N VAL A 32 -5.21 3.59 1.99
CA VAL A 32 -6.11 2.47 2.26
C VAL A 32 -7.56 2.92 2.32
N SER A 33 -8.42 2.18 1.62
CA SER A 33 -9.88 2.32 1.78
C SER A 33 -10.36 1.58 3.02
N THR A 34 -11.63 1.76 3.36
CA THR A 34 -12.28 1.23 4.55
C THR A 34 -13.61 0.57 4.20
N THR A 35 -14.13 -0.30 5.06
CA THR A 35 -15.48 -0.86 4.94
C THR A 35 -16.50 0.01 5.66
N GLY A 36 -17.76 -0.04 5.24
CA GLY A 36 -18.85 0.63 5.96
C GLY A 36 -18.72 2.16 5.99
N THR A 37 -18.64 2.81 4.82
CA THR A 37 -18.47 4.27 4.66
C THR A 37 -19.38 5.11 5.56
N GLY A 38 -20.65 4.71 5.73
CA GLY A 38 -21.58 5.41 6.63
C GLY A 38 -21.17 5.36 8.11
N GLN A 39 -20.51 4.30 8.56
CA GLN A 39 -20.00 4.18 9.94
C GLN A 39 -18.79 5.08 10.19
N ILE A 40 -17.99 5.37 9.16
CA ILE A 40 -16.86 6.28 9.28
C ILE A 40 -17.33 7.71 9.43
N ILE A 41 -18.31 8.12 8.63
CA ILE A 41 -18.93 9.44 8.75
C ILE A 41 -19.52 9.60 10.15
N ARG A 42 -20.23 8.59 10.65
CA ARG A 42 -20.75 8.59 12.04
C ARG A 42 -19.64 8.69 13.07
N SER A 43 -18.60 7.85 12.98
CA SER A 43 -17.46 7.91 13.90
C SER A 43 -16.70 9.25 13.84
N MET A 44 -16.59 9.86 12.66
CA MET A 44 -16.00 11.18 12.49
C MET A 44 -16.85 12.26 13.17
N LEU A 45 -18.18 12.23 12.96
CA LEU A 45 -19.10 13.15 13.63
C LEU A 45 -19.09 12.95 15.15
N ASP A 46 -18.99 11.71 15.63
CA ASP A 46 -18.93 11.41 17.05
C ASP A 46 -17.68 12.03 17.71
N VAL A 47 -16.53 11.95 17.02
CA VAL A 47 -15.28 12.60 17.45
C VAL A 47 -15.41 14.12 17.44
N LEU A 48 -15.96 14.70 16.37
CA LEU A 48 -16.16 16.15 16.27
C LEU A 48 -17.11 16.70 17.34
N ASN A 49 -18.12 15.91 17.71
CA ASN A 49 -19.11 16.28 18.71
C ASN A 49 -18.72 15.88 20.15
N ASN A 50 -17.50 15.35 20.37
CA ASN A 50 -17.03 14.82 21.66
C ASN A 50 -17.98 13.80 22.30
N THR A 51 -18.78 13.10 21.49
CA THR A 51 -19.63 12.03 21.99
C THR A 51 -18.77 10.77 22.06
N ASN A 52 -18.36 10.38 23.26
CA ASN A 52 -17.43 9.27 23.55
C ASN A 52 -17.96 7.85 23.20
N ASN A 53 -18.88 7.74 22.23
CA ASN A 53 -19.60 6.50 21.85
C ASN A 53 -18.96 5.73 20.69
N ALA A 54 -17.70 6.00 20.35
CA ALA A 54 -17.05 5.49 19.15
C ALA A 54 -16.69 3.98 19.22
N SER A 55 -17.70 3.10 19.22
CA SER A 55 -17.50 1.74 18.71
C SER A 55 -17.18 1.87 17.21
N LYS A 56 -15.91 1.71 16.84
CA LYS A 56 -15.48 1.77 15.44
C LYS A 56 -16.08 0.56 14.71
N LYS A 57 -17.18 0.78 13.98
CA LYS A 57 -17.87 -0.27 13.19
C LYS A 57 -17.38 -0.34 11.75
N TYR A 58 -16.13 0.06 11.49
CA TYR A 58 -15.50 -0.01 10.18
C TYR A 58 -14.17 -0.77 10.26
N GLY A 59 -13.84 -1.47 9.18
CA GLY A 59 -12.56 -2.14 8.98
C GLY A 59 -11.72 -1.45 7.92
N ILE A 60 -10.43 -1.79 7.86
CA ILE A 60 -9.53 -1.32 6.81
C ILE A 60 -9.49 -2.36 5.68
N ASN A 61 -9.67 -1.91 4.44
CA ASN A 61 -9.76 -2.76 3.25
C ASN A 61 -8.38 -3.13 2.69
N PHE A 62 -7.49 -3.69 3.52
CA PHE A 62 -6.12 -3.99 3.11
C PHE A 62 -6.04 -4.91 1.89
N ARG A 63 -6.76 -6.05 1.89
CA ARG A 63 -6.71 -7.02 0.78
C ARG A 63 -7.16 -6.43 -0.55
N GLN A 64 -8.23 -5.62 -0.54
CA GLN A 64 -8.71 -4.94 -1.74
C GLN A 64 -7.67 -3.93 -2.28
N VAL A 65 -6.98 -3.23 -1.39
CA VAL A 65 -5.91 -2.30 -1.77
C VAL A 65 -4.72 -3.06 -2.35
N ILE A 66 -4.31 -4.18 -1.74
CA ILE A 66 -3.25 -5.07 -2.28
C ILE A 66 -3.59 -5.52 -3.69
N SER A 67 -4.80 -6.02 -3.93
CA SER A 67 -5.20 -6.51 -5.26
C SER A 67 -5.09 -5.42 -6.34
N ARG A 68 -5.45 -4.17 -6.01
CA ARG A 68 -5.29 -3.03 -6.93
C ARG A 68 -3.82 -2.67 -7.13
N LEU A 69 -3.04 -2.66 -6.05
CA LEU A 69 -1.61 -2.39 -6.10
C LEU A 69 -0.89 -3.39 -6.98
N ILE A 70 -1.20 -4.69 -6.87
CA ILE A 70 -0.57 -5.73 -7.70
C ILE A 70 -0.88 -5.50 -9.18
N VAL A 71 -2.16 -5.34 -9.54
CA VAL A 71 -2.56 -5.19 -10.95
C VAL A 71 -1.94 -3.93 -11.59
N GLN A 72 -1.97 -2.80 -10.88
CA GLN A 72 -1.39 -1.56 -11.40
C GLN A 72 0.14 -1.58 -11.33
N GLY A 73 0.68 -2.11 -10.24
CA GLY A 73 2.11 -2.16 -9.94
C GLY A 73 2.87 -3.02 -10.93
N LEU A 74 2.38 -4.20 -11.28
CA LEU A 74 3.08 -5.08 -12.23
C LEU A 74 3.20 -4.44 -13.62
N VAL A 75 2.09 -3.96 -14.18
CA VAL A 75 2.10 -3.32 -15.52
C VAL A 75 2.98 -2.08 -15.54
N LYS A 76 2.95 -1.27 -14.47
CA LYS A 76 3.80 -0.07 -14.39
C LYS A 76 5.27 -0.41 -14.19
N ALA A 77 5.57 -1.41 -13.37
CA ALA A 77 6.93 -1.87 -13.11
C ALA A 77 7.58 -2.45 -14.38
N GLU A 78 6.84 -3.22 -15.18
CA GLU A 78 7.31 -3.73 -16.48
C GLU A 78 7.73 -2.59 -17.42
N ALA A 79 6.92 -1.53 -17.51
CA ALA A 79 7.28 -0.40 -18.36
C ALA A 79 8.48 0.38 -17.79
N CYS A 80 8.52 0.60 -16.47
CA CYS A 80 9.64 1.25 -15.80
C CYS A 80 10.95 0.50 -16.02
N GLU A 81 10.94 -0.84 -15.88
CA GLU A 81 12.09 -1.69 -16.17
C GLU A 81 12.54 -1.56 -17.63
N ALA A 82 11.60 -1.62 -18.58
CA ALA A 82 11.91 -1.44 -20.01
C ALA A 82 12.49 -0.06 -20.33
N TRP A 83 12.11 0.98 -19.58
CA TRP A 83 12.64 2.34 -19.72
C TRP A 83 13.92 2.59 -18.93
N GLN A 84 14.38 1.61 -18.14
CA GLN A 84 15.46 1.78 -17.16
C GLN A 84 15.18 2.95 -16.22
N LYS A 85 13.93 3.07 -15.78
CA LYS A 85 13.44 4.07 -14.82
C LYS A 85 12.85 3.37 -13.60
N SER A 86 12.74 4.13 -12.52
CA SER A 86 12.08 3.66 -11.30
C SER A 86 10.67 4.23 -11.19
N MET A 87 9.80 3.50 -10.49
CA MET A 87 8.57 4.02 -9.92
C MET A 87 8.61 3.96 -8.39
N ILE A 88 8.07 4.98 -7.75
CA ILE A 88 7.95 5.08 -6.30
C ILE A 88 6.47 4.92 -5.92
N TRP A 89 6.19 3.98 -5.03
CA TRP A 89 4.92 3.85 -4.32
C TRP A 89 5.03 4.50 -2.95
N ALA A 90 4.39 5.65 -2.77
CA ALA A 90 4.22 6.27 -1.47
C ALA A 90 3.05 5.63 -0.71
N VAL A 91 3.36 4.96 0.40
CA VAL A 91 2.39 4.18 1.19
C VAL A 91 2.50 4.49 2.68
N GLN A 92 1.44 4.23 3.42
CA GLN A 92 1.46 4.30 4.88
C GLN A 92 2.12 3.05 5.48
N ASP A 93 2.85 3.24 6.58
CA ASP A 93 3.49 2.17 7.34
C ASP A 93 2.54 1.04 7.76
N VAL A 94 1.34 1.37 8.24
CA VAL A 94 0.33 0.39 8.63
C VAL A 94 -0.06 -0.53 7.47
N PHE A 95 -0.15 0.03 6.25
CA PHE A 95 -0.45 -0.75 5.05
C PHE A 95 0.74 -1.61 4.66
N PHE A 96 1.93 -1.01 4.56
CA PHE A 96 3.15 -1.72 4.17
C PHE A 96 3.44 -2.90 5.09
N ASN A 97 3.35 -2.70 6.41
CA ASN A 97 3.53 -3.74 7.42
C ASN A 97 2.52 -4.87 7.25
N TYR A 98 1.27 -4.57 6.91
CA TYR A 98 0.27 -5.59 6.60
C TYR A 98 0.65 -6.40 5.35
N VAL A 99 1.12 -5.74 4.28
CA VAL A 99 1.55 -6.44 3.05
C VAL A 99 2.70 -7.39 3.34
N VAL A 100 3.77 -6.90 3.97
CA VAL A 100 4.95 -7.72 4.32
C VAL A 100 4.57 -8.90 5.23
N LYS A 101 3.69 -8.67 6.21
CA LYS A 101 3.28 -9.74 7.13
C LYS A 101 2.41 -10.82 6.46
N THR A 102 1.60 -10.44 5.47
CA THR A 102 0.56 -11.33 4.92
C THR A 102 0.87 -11.89 3.54
N THR A 103 1.99 -11.50 2.96
CA THR A 103 2.43 -11.91 1.63
C THR A 103 3.91 -12.27 1.63
N LYS A 104 4.43 -12.77 0.51
CA LYS A 104 5.87 -13.03 0.34
C LYS A 104 6.61 -11.88 -0.35
N LEU A 105 6.13 -10.65 -0.19
CA LEU A 105 6.86 -9.46 -0.64
C LEU A 105 8.28 -9.45 -0.07
N ASN A 106 9.28 -9.39 -0.94
CA ASN A 106 10.69 -9.48 -0.55
C ASN A 106 11.47 -8.31 -1.12
N LEU A 107 11.55 -7.19 -0.39
CA LEU A 107 12.23 -5.99 -0.85
C LEU A 107 13.50 -5.74 -0.05
N GLU A 108 14.51 -5.16 -0.70
CA GLU A 108 15.72 -4.68 -0.04
C GLU A 108 15.45 -3.33 0.60
N LYS A 109 15.89 -3.13 1.84
CA LYS A 109 15.85 -1.81 2.47
C LYS A 109 16.91 -0.91 1.84
N LEU A 110 16.50 0.26 1.35
CA LEU A 110 17.40 1.25 0.77
C LEU A 110 18.02 2.14 1.85
N SER A 111 19.12 2.80 1.49
CA SER A 111 19.74 3.84 2.30
C SER A 111 18.78 5.00 2.53
N ASP A 112 18.85 5.59 3.73
CA ASP A 112 18.13 6.82 4.08
C ASP A 112 18.60 8.02 3.25
N ILE A 113 19.81 7.94 2.68
CA ILE A 113 20.36 8.91 1.73
C ILE A 113 20.25 8.31 0.33
N PRO A 114 19.48 8.92 -0.60
CA PRO A 114 19.39 8.44 -1.97
C PRO A 114 20.76 8.38 -2.63
N ASP A 115 21.13 7.20 -3.11
CA ASP A 115 22.34 6.92 -3.85
C ASP A 115 22.00 6.13 -5.13
N GLU A 116 23.03 5.62 -5.81
CA GLU A 116 22.85 4.85 -7.05
C GLU A 116 22.03 3.56 -6.85
N SER A 117 21.84 3.07 -5.61
CA SER A 117 21.00 1.89 -5.34
C SER A 117 19.53 2.12 -5.70
N TYR A 118 19.05 3.37 -5.69
CA TYR A 118 17.69 3.72 -6.10
C TYR A 118 17.47 3.45 -7.60
N LYS A 119 18.51 3.60 -8.43
CA LYS A 119 18.41 3.36 -9.88
C LYS A 119 18.44 1.88 -10.24
N LYS A 120 18.86 1.01 -9.32
CA LYS A 120 18.90 -0.45 -9.51
C LYS A 120 17.50 -1.04 -9.61
N TYR A 121 16.52 -0.44 -8.95
CA TYR A 121 15.21 -1.04 -8.76
C TYR A 121 14.14 -0.36 -9.61
N PRO A 122 13.38 -1.13 -10.43
CA PRO A 122 12.25 -0.58 -11.16
C PRO A 122 11.10 -0.20 -10.21
N VAL A 123 11.02 -0.80 -9.01
CA VAL A 123 9.98 -0.52 -8.02
C VAL A 123 10.60 -0.16 -6.68
N ILE A 124 10.15 0.97 -6.14
CA ILE A 124 10.54 1.49 -4.83
C ILE A 124 9.28 1.76 -4.02
N PHE A 125 9.29 1.41 -2.74
CA PHE A 125 8.27 1.76 -1.76
C PHE A 125 8.84 2.80 -0.81
N HIS A 126 8.24 3.98 -0.81
CA HIS A 126 8.45 4.98 0.24
C HIS A 126 7.38 4.80 1.30
N VAL A 127 7.81 4.44 2.51
CA VAL A 127 6.92 4.14 3.63
C VAL A 127 6.87 5.35 4.55
N TYR A 128 5.68 5.94 4.68
CA TYR A 128 5.44 7.14 5.44
C TYR A 128 4.70 6.87 6.74
N GLN A 129 5.13 7.56 7.80
CA GLN A 129 4.43 7.69 9.06
C GLN A 129 3.66 9.01 9.11
N HIS A 130 2.53 8.99 9.79
CA HIS A 130 1.77 10.20 10.12
C HIS A 130 2.16 10.66 11.52
N ILE A 131 2.81 11.82 11.62
CA ILE A 131 3.21 12.41 12.90
C ILE A 131 2.27 13.55 13.22
N PHE A 132 1.55 13.45 14.34
CA PHE A 132 0.68 14.53 14.79
C PHE A 132 1.53 15.75 15.16
N ASN A 133 1.19 16.90 14.59
CA ASN A 133 1.81 18.17 14.91
C ASN A 133 0.88 18.96 15.83
N GLU A 134 1.32 19.14 17.08
CA GLU A 134 0.53 19.83 18.10
C GLU A 134 0.27 21.31 17.77
N ALA A 135 1.18 21.98 17.08
CA ALA A 135 1.05 23.40 16.75
C ALA A 135 0.01 23.63 15.63
N THR A 136 -0.01 22.76 14.61
CA THR A 136 -0.96 22.88 13.49
C THR A 136 -2.23 22.08 13.69
N LYS A 137 -2.27 21.20 14.71
CA LYS A 137 -3.33 20.21 14.94
C LYS A 137 -3.60 19.33 13.71
N MET A 138 -2.57 19.10 12.90
CA MET A 138 -2.62 18.27 11.69
C MET A 138 -1.54 17.19 11.72
N TYR A 139 -1.71 16.13 10.93
CA TYR A 139 -0.68 15.12 10.74
C TYR A 139 0.28 15.54 9.61
N ASN A 140 1.57 15.43 9.86
CA ASN A 140 2.63 15.57 8.88
C ASN A 140 3.11 14.20 8.40
N LEU A 141 3.47 14.11 7.13
CA LEU A 141 4.12 12.91 6.58
C LEU A 141 5.61 12.93 6.92
N LYS A 142 6.11 11.84 7.51
CA LYS A 142 7.55 11.59 7.67
C LYS A 142 7.91 10.32 6.92
N LEU A 143 8.88 10.40 6.01
CA LEU A 143 9.46 9.21 5.40
C LEU A 143 10.15 8.40 6.50
N SER A 144 9.70 7.17 6.71
CA SER A 144 10.22 6.29 7.74
C SER A 144 11.22 5.27 7.18
N ALA A 145 11.03 4.84 5.94
CA ALA A 145 11.91 3.90 5.27
C ALA A 145 11.66 3.92 3.77
N ALA A 146 12.65 3.48 3.00
CA ALA A 146 12.52 3.17 1.59
C ALA A 146 12.93 1.71 1.34
N TYR A 147 12.23 1.04 0.43
CA TYR A 147 12.52 -0.34 0.04
C TYR A 147 12.49 -0.47 -1.49
N GLY A 148 13.47 -1.14 -2.08
CA GLY A 148 13.58 -1.38 -3.51
C GLY A 148 13.46 -2.86 -3.85
N GLY A 149 12.92 -3.17 -5.02
CA GLY A 149 12.85 -4.54 -5.51
C GLY A 149 12.60 -4.63 -7.01
N THR A 150 12.79 -5.83 -7.52
CA THR A 150 12.48 -6.21 -8.89
C THR A 150 10.98 -6.50 -9.06
N ILE A 151 10.54 -6.71 -10.29
CA ILE A 151 9.17 -7.16 -10.57
C ILE A 151 8.88 -8.49 -9.87
N GLN A 152 9.85 -9.42 -9.88
CA GLN A 152 9.72 -10.73 -9.23
C GLN A 152 9.52 -10.62 -7.71
N ASP A 153 10.20 -9.68 -7.07
CA ASP A 153 10.04 -9.39 -5.65
C ASP A 153 8.63 -8.89 -5.32
N VAL A 154 8.09 -8.02 -6.19
CA VAL A 154 6.72 -7.50 -6.07
C VAL A 154 5.67 -8.57 -6.37
N MET A 155 5.94 -9.50 -7.30
CA MET A 155 5.07 -10.67 -7.54
C MET A 155 4.92 -11.56 -6.31
N GLY A 156 5.83 -11.47 -5.33
CA GLY A 156 5.69 -12.11 -4.02
C GLY A 156 4.37 -11.73 -3.30
N MET A 157 3.77 -10.58 -3.62
CA MET A 157 2.48 -10.17 -3.08
C MET A 157 1.29 -11.07 -3.50
N LEU A 158 1.42 -11.82 -4.60
CA LEU A 158 0.41 -12.80 -5.06
C LEU A 158 0.37 -14.05 -4.17
N GLN A 159 1.41 -14.27 -3.36
CA GLN A 159 1.54 -15.46 -2.53
C GLN A 159 1.28 -15.10 -1.07
N GLY A 160 0.43 -15.87 -0.39
CA GLY A 160 0.26 -15.75 1.06
C GLY A 160 1.55 -16.15 1.80
N SER A 161 1.88 -15.42 2.86
CA SER A 161 3.01 -15.75 3.75
C SER A 161 2.75 -17.03 4.56
N SER A 162 1.48 -17.33 4.83
CA SER A 162 1.05 -18.57 5.48
C SER A 162 -0.26 -19.07 4.89
N ILE A 163 -0.34 -20.39 4.74
CA ILE A 163 -1.56 -21.09 4.35
C ILE A 163 -2.07 -21.78 5.63
N PRO A 164 -3.28 -21.46 6.12
CA PRO A 164 -3.81 -22.12 7.30
C PRO A 164 -3.96 -23.62 7.02
N LYS A 165 -3.69 -24.45 8.04
CA LYS A 165 -3.93 -25.90 7.94
C LYS A 165 -5.43 -26.15 7.75
N LEU A 166 -5.77 -27.14 6.93
CA LEU A 166 -7.16 -27.52 6.64
C LEU A 166 -7.95 -27.78 7.93
N GLU A 167 -7.36 -28.51 8.88
CA GLU A 167 -7.96 -28.82 10.18
C GLU A 167 -8.34 -27.56 10.99
N THR A 168 -7.51 -26.52 10.94
CA THR A 168 -7.78 -25.24 11.62
C THR A 168 -8.99 -24.56 10.99
N VAL A 169 -9.10 -24.60 9.66
CA VAL A 169 -10.24 -24.03 8.93
C VAL A 169 -11.51 -24.82 9.20
N GLN A 170 -11.44 -26.16 9.17
CA GLN A 170 -12.58 -27.03 9.44
C GLN A 170 -13.14 -26.80 10.84
N LYS A 171 -12.30 -26.78 11.88
CA LYS A 171 -12.73 -26.47 13.25
C LYS A 171 -13.40 -25.10 13.36
N ALA A 172 -12.87 -24.09 12.66
CA ALA A 172 -13.48 -22.76 12.66
C ALA A 172 -14.86 -22.76 12.00
N ILE A 173 -15.04 -23.51 10.91
CA ILE A 173 -16.32 -23.68 10.23
C ILE A 173 -17.31 -24.40 11.15
N GLU A 174 -16.93 -25.54 11.73
CA GLU A 174 -17.77 -26.32 12.65
C GLU A 174 -18.27 -25.47 13.83
N MET A 175 -17.37 -24.71 14.47
CA MET A 175 -17.75 -23.78 15.55
C MET A 175 -18.76 -22.74 15.07
N GLN A 176 -18.61 -22.23 13.86
CA GLN A 176 -19.51 -21.22 13.31
C GLN A 176 -20.88 -21.80 12.92
N VAL A 177 -20.91 -23.05 12.45
CA VAL A 177 -22.15 -23.77 12.13
C VAL A 177 -22.95 -24.01 13.41
N ILE A 178 -22.30 -24.54 14.46
CA ILE A 178 -22.93 -24.76 15.78
C ILE A 178 -23.46 -23.45 16.34
N LYS A 179 -22.63 -22.39 16.33
CA LYS A 179 -22.99 -21.08 16.88
C LYS A 179 -24.22 -20.46 16.20
N ASN A 180 -24.37 -20.64 14.89
CA ASN A 180 -25.45 -20.02 14.12
C ASN A 180 -26.59 -20.99 13.79
N ASN A 181 -26.57 -22.20 14.33
CA ASN A 181 -27.57 -23.25 14.09
C ASN A 181 -27.81 -23.51 12.58
N LEU A 182 -26.73 -23.46 11.79
CA LEU A 182 -26.79 -23.64 10.35
C LEU A 182 -26.93 -25.14 10.04
N ILE A 183 -27.90 -25.52 9.20
CA ILE A 183 -28.02 -26.88 8.69
C ILE A 183 -27.07 -27.00 7.50
N ILE A 184 -26.09 -27.90 7.59
CA ILE A 184 -25.23 -28.26 6.45
C ILE A 184 -26.01 -29.29 5.62
N LEU A 185 -26.33 -28.96 4.36
CA LEU A 185 -26.94 -29.86 3.37
C LEU A 185 -25.90 -30.76 2.72
#